data_AF-X0WSZ8-F1
#
_entry.id   AF-X0WSZ8-F1
#
_cell.length_a   1.000
_cell.length_b   1.000
_cell.length_c   1.000
_cell.angle_alpha   90.00
_cell.angle_beta   90.00
_cell.angle_gamma   90.00
#
_symmetry.space_group_name_H-M   'P 1'
#
loop_
_entity.id
_entity.type
_entity.pdbx_description
1 polymer ?
#
loop_
_entity_poly.entity_id
_entity_poly.type
_entity_poly.pdbx_seq_one_letter_code
_entity_poly.pdbx_strand_id
1 'polypeptide(L)'
;ITVRVTGAGAAQAVISASDGQTYQTLYTIPAGKTGMIEDWRCEVTDANNTVFGESALFTRFNDQADRPWRSRMTKGILSGDAHELHAPIIIPEKTDLECRVTDISAGNTSVIATFTLIVFDN
;
A
#
# COMPACT_ATOMS: atom_id res chain seq x y z
N ILE A 1 11.04 7.62 -0.58
CA ILE A 1 11.26 8.06 -1.98
C ILE A 1 11.12 9.57 -2.04
N THR A 2 12.13 10.28 -2.55
CA THR A 2 11.96 11.66 -3.03
C THR A 2 11.55 11.56 -4.50
N VAL A 3 10.34 11.98 -4.86
CA VAL A 3 9.98 12.13 -6.27
C VAL A 3 10.84 13.25 -6.84
N ARG A 4 11.73 12.92 -7.77
CA ARG A 4 12.55 13.90 -8.49
C ARG A 4 12.19 13.85 -9.96
N VAL A 5 11.85 14.99 -10.54
CA VAL A 5 11.68 15.12 -11.99
C VAL A 5 13.09 15.22 -12.58
N THR A 6 13.63 14.08 -13.02
CA THR A 6 14.95 14.05 -13.67
C THR A 6 14.78 13.30 -14.99
N GLY A 7 14.59 14.07 -16.06
CA GLY A 7 14.43 13.55 -17.43
C GLY A 7 13.11 13.97 -18.09
N ALA A 8 13.20 14.87 -19.07
CA ALA A 8 12.15 15.21 -20.05
C ALA A 8 10.73 15.52 -19.51
N GLY A 9 10.60 15.95 -18.25
CA GLY A 9 9.31 16.36 -17.68
C GLY A 9 8.43 15.21 -17.15
N ALA A 10 8.92 13.97 -17.11
CA ALA A 10 8.21 12.86 -16.49
C ALA A 10 8.58 12.73 -15.01
N ALA A 11 7.58 12.69 -14.12
CA ALA A 11 7.81 12.36 -12.72
C ALA A 11 8.23 10.89 -12.62
N GLN A 12 9.43 10.64 -12.10
CA GLN A 12 9.96 9.28 -11.91
C GLN A 12 10.08 8.99 -10.41
N ALA A 13 9.69 7.76 -10.04
CA ALA A 13 9.98 7.23 -8.72
C ALA A 13 11.41 6.66 -8.74
N VAL A 14 12.31 7.25 -7.96
CA VAL A 14 13.72 6.85 -7.90
C VAL A 14 14.01 6.26 -6.51
N ILE A 15 14.70 5.12 -6.50
CA ILE A 15 15.22 4.46 -5.29
C ILE A 15 16.69 4.86 -5.15
N SER A 16 17.07 5.44 -4.02
CA SER A 16 18.48 5.81 -3.78
C SER A 16 19.29 4.54 -3.48
N ALA A 17 20.59 4.54 -3.79
CA ALA A 17 21.46 3.36 -3.65
C ALA A 17 21.57 2.78 -2.21
N SER A 18 21.11 3.51 -1.20
CA SER A 18 21.06 3.08 0.21
C SER A 18 19.68 2.57 0.67
N ASP A 19 18.65 2.70 -0.16
CA ASP A 19 17.30 2.24 0.16
C ASP A 19 17.12 0.82 -0.42
N GLY A 20 17.13 -0.19 0.47
CA GLY A 20 17.07 -1.61 0.08
C GLY A 20 15.72 -2.11 -0.43
N GLN A 21 14.69 -1.25 -0.46
CA GLN A 21 13.35 -1.58 -0.92
C GLN A 21 12.69 -0.31 -1.48
N THR A 22 11.77 -0.48 -2.44
CA THR A 22 10.79 0.57 -2.70
C THR A 22 10.00 0.78 -1.41
N TYR A 23 9.98 2.00 -0.85
CA TYR A 23 9.02 2.39 0.20
C TYR A 23 7.60 2.46 -0.39
N GLN A 24 7.20 1.42 -1.13
CA GLN A 24 5.91 1.25 -1.75
C GLN A 24 5.30 0.00 -1.13
N THR A 25 4.10 0.16 -0.60
CA THR A 25 3.19 -0.94 -0.30
C THR A 25 2.56 -1.43 -1.60
N LEU A 26 3.36 -2.04 -2.47
CA LEU A 26 2.92 -2.70 -3.70
C LEU A 26 3.49 -4.11 -3.78
N TYR A 27 2.65 -5.10 -4.06
CA TYR A 27 3.06 -6.48 -4.27
C TYR A 27 2.17 -7.19 -5.29
N THR A 28 2.73 -8.09 -6.10
CA THR A 28 1.98 -8.91 -7.05
C THR A 28 2.05 -10.37 -6.62
N ILE A 29 0.90 -11.04 -6.46
CA ILE A 29 0.88 -12.47 -6.16
C ILE A 29 1.44 -13.25 -7.36
N PRO A 30 2.48 -14.10 -7.20
CA PRO A 30 3.03 -14.88 -8.30
C PRO A 30 2.01 -15.86 -8.90
N ALA A 31 2.26 -16.28 -10.14
CA ALA A 31 1.47 -17.33 -10.77
C ALA A 31 1.59 -18.66 -10.01
N GLY A 32 0.48 -19.40 -9.90
CA GLY A 32 0.41 -20.65 -9.14
C GLY A 32 0.45 -20.52 -7.61
N LYS A 33 0.38 -19.28 -7.09
CA LYS A 33 0.36 -19.00 -5.66
C LYS A 33 -0.91 -18.28 -5.24
N THR A 34 -1.30 -18.45 -3.98
CA THR A 34 -2.34 -17.64 -3.33
C THR A 34 -1.71 -16.81 -2.22
N GLY A 35 -2.11 -15.54 -2.13
CA GLY A 35 -1.70 -14.63 -1.07
C GLY A 35 -2.76 -14.54 0.03
N MET A 36 -2.35 -14.58 1.28
CA MET A 36 -3.20 -14.29 2.43
C MET A 36 -2.64 -13.10 3.20
N ILE A 37 -3.41 -12.03 3.32
CA ILE A 37 -3.02 -10.85 4.11
C ILE A 37 -3.30 -11.16 5.57
N GLU A 38 -2.24 -11.16 6.37
CA GLU A 38 -2.32 -11.35 7.82
C GLU A 38 -2.54 -10.02 8.53
N ASP A 39 -1.84 -8.98 8.07
CA ASP A 39 -1.88 -7.67 8.68
C ASP A 39 -1.75 -6.59 7.61
N TRP A 40 -2.48 -5.48 7.80
CA TRP A 40 -2.38 -4.29 7.00
C TRP A 40 -2.42 -3.06 7.89
N ARG A 41 -1.28 -2.37 8.01
CA ARG A 41 -1.11 -1.16 8.80
C ARG A 41 -0.91 0.05 7.89
N CYS A 42 -1.54 1.14 8.29
CA CYS A 42 -1.33 2.44 7.68
C CYS A 42 -1.57 3.45 8.79
N GLU A 43 -0.53 4.21 9.12
CA GLU A 43 -0.46 5.05 10.29
C GLU A 43 0.10 6.40 9.90
N VAL A 44 -0.46 7.44 10.50
CA VAL A 44 0.06 8.80 10.44
C VAL A 44 1.02 9.00 11.60
N THR A 45 2.16 9.62 11.35
CA THR A 45 3.06 10.10 12.41
C THR A 45 2.80 11.59 12.61
N ASP A 46 2.15 11.93 13.72
CA ASP A 46 1.94 13.31 14.18
C ASP A 46 2.30 13.40 15.67
N ALA A 47 3.05 14.44 16.06
CA ALA A 47 3.47 14.65 17.45
C ALA A 47 2.27 14.96 18.37
N ASN A 48 1.19 15.53 17.83
CA ASN A 48 0.03 15.95 18.61
C ASN A 48 -1.18 15.00 18.49
N ASN A 49 -1.08 13.93 17.69
CA ASN A 49 -2.17 13.00 17.39
C ASN A 49 -3.48 13.69 16.93
N THR A 50 -3.35 14.78 16.18
CA THR A 50 -4.45 15.59 15.67
C THR A 50 -4.77 15.31 14.21
N VAL A 51 -3.82 14.71 13.49
CA VAL A 51 -3.97 14.41 12.07
C VAL A 51 -4.67 13.06 11.89
N PHE A 52 -5.63 13.04 10.98
CA PHE A 52 -6.38 11.87 10.58
C PHE A 52 -6.42 11.78 9.06
N GLY A 53 -6.65 10.59 8.52
CA GLY A 53 -6.75 10.38 7.09
C GLY A 53 -7.55 9.14 6.73
N GLU A 54 -7.50 8.77 5.46
CA GLU A 54 -8.09 7.53 4.96
C GLU A 54 -7.05 6.79 4.12
N SER A 55 -7.02 5.46 4.29
CA SER A 55 -6.27 4.56 3.40
C SER A 55 -7.19 3.52 2.82
N ALA A 56 -6.82 3.03 1.65
CA ALA A 56 -7.52 1.97 0.96
C ALA A 56 -6.54 0.91 0.46
N LEU A 57 -6.93 -0.34 0.60
CA LEU A 57 -6.28 -1.48 -0.02
C LEU A 57 -6.88 -1.69 -1.40
N PHE A 58 -6.11 -1.42 -2.44
CA PHE A 58 -6.48 -1.63 -3.82
C PHE A 58 -5.95 -2.96 -4.34
N THR A 59 -6.76 -3.61 -5.17
CA THR A 59 -6.34 -4.80 -5.91
C THR A 59 -6.63 -4.64 -7.39
N ARG A 60 -5.78 -5.21 -8.23
CA ARG A 60 -5.98 -5.28 -9.67
C ARG A 60 -5.51 -6.64 -10.16
N PHE A 61 -6.35 -7.34 -10.90
CA PHE A 61 -5.91 -8.57 -11.57
C PHE A 61 -5.02 -8.19 -12.76
N ASN A 62 -3.80 -8.71 -12.79
CA ASN A 62 -2.70 -8.36 -13.67
C ASN A 62 -2.53 -9.38 -14.82
N ASP A 63 -3.63 -9.96 -15.30
CA ASP A 63 -3.60 -10.76 -16.54
C ASP A 63 -3.61 -9.90 -17.80
N GLN A 64 -4.01 -8.63 -17.67
CA GLN A 64 -4.13 -7.64 -18.74
C GLN A 64 -3.81 -6.25 -18.18
N ALA A 65 -3.10 -5.43 -18.97
CA ALA A 65 -2.62 -4.12 -18.53
C ALA A 65 -3.75 -3.12 -18.16
N ASP A 66 -4.93 -3.28 -18.75
CA ASP A 66 -6.02 -2.28 -18.70
C ASP A 66 -7.09 -2.56 -17.63
N ARG A 67 -6.84 -3.47 -16.68
CA ARG A 67 -7.82 -3.73 -15.62
C ARG A 67 -7.85 -2.59 -14.60
N PRO A 68 -9.05 -2.14 -14.16
CA PRO A 68 -9.14 -1.11 -13.16
C PRO A 68 -8.72 -1.62 -11.79
N TRP A 69 -8.05 -0.78 -11.02
CA TRP A 69 -7.85 -0.97 -9.58
C TRP A 69 -9.19 -0.88 -8.85
N ARG A 70 -9.43 -1.81 -7.93
CA ARG A 70 -10.64 -1.84 -7.10
C ARG A 70 -10.26 -1.80 -5.63
N SER A 71 -10.87 -0.87 -4.89
CA SER A 71 -10.76 -0.86 -3.43
C SER A 71 -11.44 -2.12 -2.88
N ARG A 72 -10.68 -2.90 -2.11
CA ARG A 72 -11.19 -4.05 -1.35
C ARG A 72 -11.65 -3.63 0.03
N MET A 73 -10.97 -2.65 0.60
CA MET A 73 -11.14 -2.23 1.98
C MET A 73 -10.65 -0.81 2.13
N THR A 74 -11.38 -0.01 2.91
CA THR A 74 -10.98 1.33 3.33
C THR A 74 -10.92 1.37 4.85
N LYS A 75 -10.04 2.20 5.39
CA LYS A 75 -9.96 2.46 6.82
C LYS A 75 -9.53 3.89 7.11
N GLY A 76 -10.01 4.40 8.23
CA GLY A 76 -9.46 5.62 8.83
C GLY A 76 -8.02 5.39 9.28
N ILE A 77 -7.21 6.42 9.18
CA ILE A 77 -5.85 6.47 9.70
C ILE A 77 -5.85 7.48 10.85
N LEU A 78 -5.40 7.03 12.01
CA LEU A 78 -5.18 7.85 13.20
C LEU A 78 -3.78 7.50 13.74
N SER A 79 -3.13 8.41 14.45
CA SER A 79 -1.81 8.11 15.02
C SER A 79 -1.96 7.08 16.16
N GLY A 80 -1.23 5.97 16.06
CA GLY A 80 -1.27 4.87 17.03
C GLY A 80 -2.44 3.92 16.89
N ASP A 81 -3.23 4.01 15.80
CA ASP A 81 -4.37 3.14 15.56
C ASP A 81 -3.94 1.86 14.83
N ALA A 82 -4.03 0.73 15.55
CA ALA A 82 -3.77 -0.59 15.00
C ALA A 82 -5.09 -1.17 14.48
N HIS A 83 -5.26 -1.16 13.16
CA HIS A 83 -6.40 -1.79 12.53
C HIS A 83 -6.16 -3.29 12.37
N GLU A 84 -6.87 -4.10 13.15
CA GLU A 84 -6.80 -5.56 13.07
C GLU A 84 -7.72 -6.06 11.94
N LEU A 85 -7.19 -6.91 11.05
CA LEU A 85 -8.02 -7.59 10.07
C LEU A 85 -8.85 -8.68 10.79
N HIS A 86 -10.17 -8.50 10.86
CA HIS A 86 -11.06 -9.46 11.52
C HIS A 86 -11.08 -10.84 10.84
N ALA A 87 -10.74 -10.88 9.55
CA ALA A 87 -10.58 -12.11 8.79
C ALA A 87 -9.46 -11.93 7.75
N PRO A 88 -8.68 -12.98 7.48
CA PRO A 88 -7.63 -12.92 6.46
C PRO A 88 -8.23 -12.64 5.09
N ILE A 89 -7.63 -11.70 4.36
CA ILE A 89 -8.03 -11.38 2.99
C ILE A 89 -7.24 -12.29 2.04
N ILE A 90 -7.95 -13.14 1.30
CA ILE A 90 -7.36 -14.01 0.29
C ILE A 90 -7.29 -13.29 -1.06
N ILE A 91 -6.10 -13.29 -1.64
CA ILE A 91 -5.76 -12.64 -2.91
C ILE A 91 -5.33 -13.73 -3.91
N PRO A 92 -6.02 -13.86 -5.06
CA PRO A 92 -5.68 -14.87 -6.05
C PRO A 92 -4.37 -14.54 -6.77
N GLU A 93 -3.79 -15.55 -7.43
CA GLU A 93 -2.60 -15.40 -8.27
C GLU A 93 -2.73 -14.25 -9.27
N LYS A 94 -1.59 -13.68 -9.69
CA LYS A 94 -1.53 -12.59 -10.68
C LYS A 94 -2.34 -11.36 -10.28
N THR A 95 -2.57 -11.14 -8.99
CA THR A 95 -3.24 -9.94 -8.51
C THR A 95 -2.20 -8.99 -7.93
N ASP A 96 -2.19 -7.77 -8.44
CA ASP A 96 -1.47 -6.65 -7.83
C ASP A 96 -2.26 -6.15 -6.63
N LEU A 97 -1.53 -5.77 -5.59
CA LEU A 97 -2.02 -5.27 -4.33
C LEU A 97 -1.28 -4.00 -3.97
N GLU A 98 -2.01 -2.92 -3.70
CA GLU A 98 -1.45 -1.61 -3.37
C GLU A 98 -2.18 -1.03 -2.15
N CYS A 99 -1.45 -0.58 -1.13
CA CYS A 99 -2.03 0.31 -0.12
C CYS A 99 -1.81 1.76 -0.54
N ARG A 100 -2.89 2.54 -0.58
CA ARG A 100 -2.88 3.95 -0.96
C ARG A 100 -3.55 4.80 0.12
N VAL A 101 -2.91 5.91 0.48
CA VAL A 101 -3.52 6.98 1.27
C VAL A 101 -4.41 7.78 0.33
N THR A 102 -5.71 7.83 0.61
CA THR A 102 -6.71 8.51 -0.23
C THR A 102 -7.01 9.92 0.25
N ASP A 103 -6.85 10.18 1.54
CA ASP A 103 -7.05 11.50 2.13
C ASP A 103 -6.17 11.72 3.36
N ILE A 104 -5.85 12.98 3.66
CA ILE A 104 -5.11 13.40 4.84
C ILE A 104 -5.57 14.80 5.29
N SER A 105 -5.88 14.96 6.57
CA SER A 105 -6.44 16.21 7.09
C SER A 105 -5.43 17.36 7.25
N ALA A 106 -4.13 17.07 7.12
CA ALA A 106 -3.06 18.06 7.27
C ALA A 106 -1.92 17.89 6.26
N GLY A 107 -1.40 19.01 5.77
CA GLY A 107 -0.18 19.07 4.95
C GLY A 107 1.09 18.81 5.76
N ASN A 108 2.16 18.38 5.08
CA ASN A 108 3.46 18.04 5.67
C ASN A 108 3.44 16.92 6.73
N THR A 109 2.47 16.00 6.61
CA THR A 109 2.36 14.84 7.49
C THR A 109 3.15 13.65 6.92
N SER A 110 3.80 12.87 7.78
CA SER A 110 4.41 11.60 7.40
C SER A 110 3.41 10.46 7.58
N VAL A 111 3.25 9.63 6.56
CA VAL A 111 2.39 8.44 6.60
C VAL A 111 3.23 7.22 6.30
N ILE A 112 3.04 6.17 7.09
CA ILE A 112 3.71 4.88 6.94
C ILE A 112 2.64 3.85 6.63
N ALA A 113 2.89 2.98 5.66
CA ALA A 113 2.02 1.87 5.34
C ALA A 113 2.85 0.59 5.21
N THR A 114 2.31 -0.52 5.71
CA THR A 114 2.90 -1.86 5.62
C THR A 114 1.79 -2.90 5.50
N PHE A 115 2.05 -3.99 4.80
CA PHE A 115 1.24 -5.19 4.91
C PHE A 115 2.12 -6.42 5.06
N THR A 116 1.60 -7.42 5.75
CA THR A 116 2.22 -8.72 5.94
C THR A 116 1.39 -9.76 5.19
N LEU A 117 2.06 -10.58 4.38
CA LEU A 117 1.42 -11.55 3.51
C LEU A 117 2.09 -12.92 3.65
N ILE A 118 1.28 -13.96 3.77
CA ILE A 118 1.70 -15.35 3.54
C ILE A 118 1.40 -15.72 2.09
N VAL A 119 2.39 -16.28 1.40
CA VAL A 119 2.24 -16.79 0.04
C VAL A 119 2.40 -18.31 0.07
N PHE A 120 1.41 -19.03 -0.44
CA PHE A 120 1.39 -20.49 -0.45
C PHE A 120 0.99 -21.02 -1.84
N ASP A 121 1.32 -22.28 -2.11
CA ASP A 121 0.91 -22.97 -3.35
C ASP A 121 -0.59 -23.25 -3.37
N ASN A 122 -1.20 -23.13 -4.55
CA ASN A 122 -2.62 -23.42 -4.78
C ASN A 122 -3.01 -24.88 -4.51
#